data_AF-A0AAN7K8Z4-F1
#
_entry.id   AF-A0AAN7K8Z4-F1
#
_cell.length_a   1.000
_cell.length_b   1.000
_cell.length_c   1.000
_cell.angle_alpha   90.00
_cell.angle_beta   90.00
_cell.angle_gamma   90.00
#
_symmetry.space_group_name_H-M   'P 1'
#
loop_
_entity.id
_entity.type
_entity.pdbx_description
1 polymer ?
#
loop_
_entity_poly.entity_id
_entity_poly.type
_entity_poly.pdbx_seq_one_letter_code
_entity_poly.pdbx_strand_id
1 'polypeptide(L)'
;MEDEFAGQNFESTGNVIKDEAAGFNPGLIVLLLVGGLLLIFIVGNYVLYYQAQKTLPPKKKKPVSKKKMKRERLKQGVSAPGE
;
A
#
# COMPACT_ATOMS: atom_id res chain seq x y z
N MET A 1 27.61 27.89 27.99
CA MET A 1 27.40 27.73 26.51
C MET A 1 26.11 26.95 26.25
N GLU A 2 25.37 26.58 27.31
CA GLU A 2 24.10 25.88 27.28
C GLU A 2 22.88 26.81 27.09
N ASP A 3 23.01 28.12 27.35
CA ASP A 3 21.88 29.06 27.31
C ASP A 3 21.45 29.50 25.90
N GLU A 4 22.24 29.19 24.85
CA GLU A 4 21.91 29.53 23.45
C GLU A 4 21.10 28.44 22.72
N PHE A 5 21.07 27.19 23.21
CA PHE A 5 20.32 26.10 22.59
C PHE A 5 18.83 26.05 23.01
N ALA A 6 18.50 26.66 24.14
CA ALA A 6 17.12 26.74 24.64
C ALA A 6 16.28 27.77 23.87
N GLY A 7 16.90 28.87 23.41
CA GLY A 7 16.20 29.96 22.71
C GLY A 7 15.68 29.58 21.33
N GLN A 8 16.42 28.76 20.58
CA GLN A 8 16.06 28.38 19.20
C GLN A 8 14.81 27.49 19.13
N ASN A 9 14.60 26.61 20.13
CA ASN A 9 13.44 25.73 20.19
C ASN A 9 12.15 26.49 20.53
N PHE A 10 12.24 27.52 21.38
CA PHE A 10 11.09 28.30 21.79
C PHE A 10 10.59 29.25 20.69
N GLU A 11 11.49 29.87 19.91
CA GLU A 11 11.11 30.69 18.75
C GLU A 11 10.43 29.88 17.65
N SER A 12 10.94 28.68 17.35
CA SER A 12 10.31 27.75 16.39
C SER A 12 8.90 27.35 16.83
N THR A 13 8.74 27.04 18.12
CA THR A 13 7.43 26.69 18.70
C THR A 13 6.46 27.89 18.72
N GLY A 14 6.96 29.10 18.99
CA GLY A 14 6.17 30.32 18.99
C GLY A 14 5.68 30.78 17.62
N ASN A 15 6.35 30.39 16.53
CA ASN A 15 5.89 30.64 15.17
C ASN A 15 4.74 29.70 14.76
N VAL A 16 4.73 28.46 15.25
CA VAL A 16 3.68 27.47 14.98
C VAL A 16 2.35 27.83 15.69
N ILE A 17 2.42 28.51 16.85
CA ILE A 17 1.24 28.84 17.66
C ILE A 17 0.60 30.19 17.26
N LYS A 18 1.33 31.09 16.61
CA LYS A 18 0.82 32.42 16.23
C LYS A 18 -0.14 32.42 15.03
N ASP A 19 -0.17 31.35 14.24
CA ASP A 19 -1.07 31.19 13.10
C ASP A 19 -2.48 30.71 13.49
N GLU A 20 -2.73 30.43 14.78
CA GLU A 20 -3.98 29.82 15.26
C GLU A 20 -5.23 30.74 15.22
N ALA A 21 -5.07 32.03 14.90
CA ALA A 21 -6.18 32.98 14.78
C ALA A 21 -6.66 33.20 13.33
N ALA A 22 -5.97 32.65 12.33
CA ALA A 22 -6.40 32.66 10.94
C ALA A 22 -7.14 31.34 10.64
N GLY A 23 -8.46 31.40 10.45
CA GLY A 23 -9.27 30.23 10.16
C GLY A 23 -8.73 29.39 8.99
N PHE A 24 -9.10 28.11 8.94
CA PHE A 24 -8.62 27.17 7.93
C PHE A 24 -8.74 27.76 6.51
N ASN A 25 -7.60 27.91 5.84
CA ASN A 25 -7.55 28.42 4.47
C ASN A 25 -8.39 27.51 3.55
N PRO A 26 -9.26 28.07 2.68
CA PRO A 26 -10.05 27.28 1.74
C PRO A 26 -9.19 26.33 0.90
N GLY A 27 -7.97 26.73 0.52
CA GLY A 27 -7.03 25.86 -0.19
C GLY A 27 -6.58 24.65 0.63
N LEU A 28 -6.37 24.81 1.94
CA LEU A 28 -6.03 23.70 2.84
C LEU A 28 -7.21 22.75 3.02
N ILE A 29 -8.43 23.28 3.15
CA ILE A 29 -9.66 22.48 3.23
C ILE A 29 -9.82 21.65 1.97
N VAL A 30 -9.67 22.26 0.79
CA VAL A 30 -9.78 21.56 -0.50
C VAL A 30 -8.68 20.51 -0.65
N LEU A 31 -7.44 20.81 -0.25
CA LEU A 31 -6.34 19.84 -0.28
C LEU A 31 -6.64 18.62 0.59
N LEU A 32 -7.16 18.83 1.80
CA LEU A 32 -7.56 17.74 2.69
C LEU A 32 -8.76 16.95 2.15
N LEU A 33 -9.74 17.63 1.57
CA LEU A 33 -10.91 16.96 1.00
C LEU A 33 -10.54 16.13 -0.22
N VAL A 34 -9.86 16.72 -1.21
CA VAL A 34 -9.48 16.02 -2.45
C VAL A 34 -8.42 14.96 -2.16
N GLY A 35 -7.40 15.31 -1.38
CA GLY A 35 -6.36 14.38 -0.96
C GLY A 35 -6.94 13.22 -0.15
N GLY A 36 -7.78 13.51 0.84
CA GLY A 36 -8.43 12.51 1.69
C GLY A 36 -9.38 11.61 0.93
N LEU A 37 -10.24 12.16 0.05
CA LEU A 37 -11.14 11.38 -0.80
C LEU A 37 -10.35 10.42 -1.71
N LEU A 38 -9.29 10.91 -2.36
CA LEU A 38 -8.44 10.07 -3.21
C LEU A 38 -7.73 8.98 -2.41
N LEU A 39 -7.21 9.31 -1.23
CA LEU A 39 -6.50 8.36 -0.37
C LEU A 39 -7.44 7.24 0.10
N ILE A 40 -8.63 7.59 0.58
CA ILE A 40 -9.66 6.62 1.00
C ILE A 40 -10.11 5.76 -0.18
N PHE A 41 -10.31 6.36 -1.36
CA PHE A 41 -10.72 5.64 -2.56
C PHE A 41 -9.65 4.62 -2.99
N ILE A 42 -8.38 5.01 -3.00
CA ILE A 42 -7.26 4.13 -3.37
C ILE A 42 -7.10 3.01 -2.34
N VAL A 43 -7.08 3.34 -1.04
CA VAL A 43 -6.92 2.34 0.03
C VAL A 43 -8.11 1.37 0.04
N GLY A 44 -9.34 1.88 -0.03
CA GLY A 44 -10.54 1.06 -0.09
C GLY A 44 -10.52 0.11 -1.29
N ASN A 45 -10.14 0.60 -2.47
CA ASN A 45 -10.01 -0.24 -3.66
C ASN A 45 -8.88 -1.28 -3.53
N TYR A 46 -7.75 -0.91 -2.92
CA TYR A 46 -6.65 -1.84 -2.68
C TYR A 46 -7.03 -2.95 -1.71
N VAL A 47 -7.72 -2.60 -0.62
CA VAL A 47 -8.24 -3.58 0.33
C VAL A 47 -9.22 -4.53 -0.36
N LEU A 48 -10.15 -4.01 -1.16
CA LEU A 48 -11.08 -4.84 -1.92
C LEU A 48 -10.38 -5.74 -2.95
N TYR A 49 -9.36 -5.23 -3.64
CA TYR A 49 -8.53 -6.02 -4.55
C TYR A 49 -7.79 -7.15 -3.81
N TYR A 50 -7.25 -6.85 -2.64
CA TYR A 50 -6.55 -7.83 -1.81
C TYR A 50 -7.51 -8.88 -1.23
N GLN A 51 -8.69 -8.45 -0.79
CA GLN A 51 -9.76 -9.35 -0.35
C GLN A 51 -10.21 -10.26 -1.49
N ALA A 52 -10.44 -9.69 -2.68
CA ALA A 52 -10.80 -10.45 -3.86
C ALA A 52 -9.72 -11.47 -4.21
N GLN A 53 -8.44 -11.13 -4.15
CA GLN A 53 -7.36 -12.10 -4.40
C GLN A 53 -7.33 -13.26 -3.41
N LYS A 54 -7.77 -13.06 -2.16
CA LYS A 54 -7.86 -14.14 -1.17
C LYS A 54 -9.05 -15.07 -1.43
N THR A 55 -10.17 -14.53 -1.90
CA THR A 55 -11.40 -15.29 -2.17
C THR A 55 -11.47 -15.83 -3.60
N LEU A 56 -10.74 -15.21 -4.52
CA LEU A 56 -10.59 -15.68 -5.88
C LEU A 56 -9.75 -16.96 -5.82
N PRO A 57 -10.27 -18.09 -6.32
CA PRO A 57 -9.47 -19.30 -6.42
C PRO A 57 -8.22 -18.96 -7.24
N PRO A 58 -7.01 -19.35 -6.80
CA PRO A 58 -5.78 -19.07 -7.52
C PRO A 58 -6.01 -19.48 -8.96
N LYS A 59 -5.84 -18.54 -9.91
CA LYS A 59 -6.13 -18.75 -11.34
C LYS A 59 -5.61 -20.13 -11.70
N LYS A 60 -6.52 -21.11 -11.76
CA LYS A 60 -6.14 -22.48 -12.05
C LYS A 60 -5.66 -22.39 -13.49
N LYS A 61 -4.33 -22.33 -13.69
CA LYS A 61 -3.74 -22.55 -15.00
C LYS A 61 -4.45 -23.78 -15.51
N LYS A 62 -5.12 -23.68 -16.67
CA LYS A 62 -6.00 -24.74 -17.20
C LYS A 62 -5.32 -26.06 -16.88
N PRO A 63 -5.94 -26.96 -16.08
CA PRO A 63 -5.26 -28.12 -15.58
C PRO A 63 -4.62 -28.79 -16.78
N VAL A 64 -3.29 -28.82 -16.75
CA VAL A 64 -2.50 -29.30 -17.86
C VAL A 64 -2.95 -30.74 -18.02
N SER A 65 -3.64 -31.04 -19.13
CA SER A 65 -4.25 -32.36 -19.35
C SER A 65 -3.23 -33.43 -18.94
N LYS A 66 -3.68 -34.50 -18.26
CA LYS A 66 -2.78 -35.56 -17.77
C LYS A 66 -1.81 -36.04 -18.87
N LYS A 67 -2.22 -35.97 -20.14
CA LYS A 67 -1.39 -36.20 -21.34
C LYS A 67 -0.24 -35.19 -21.52
N LYS A 68 -0.48 -33.88 -21.34
CA LYS A 68 0.57 -32.84 -21.38
C LYS A 68 1.48 -32.89 -20.15
N MET A 69 0.95 -33.18 -18.96
CA MET A 69 1.79 -33.40 -17.77
C MET A 69 2.71 -34.61 -17.91
N LYS A 70 2.20 -35.75 -18.40
CA LYS A 70 3.03 -36.92 -18.67
C LYS A 70 4.07 -36.63 -19.76
N ARG A 71 3.69 -35.88 -20.80
CA ARG A 71 4.61 -35.47 -21.88
C ARG A 71 5.72 -34.53 -21.38
N GLU A 72 5.42 -33.59 -20.49
CA GLU A 72 6.46 -32.72 -19.89
C GLU A 72 7.32 -33.47 -18.88
N ARG A 73 6.76 -34.35 -18.04
CA ARG A 73 7.54 -35.21 -17.12
C ARG A 73 8.49 -36.15 -17.86
N LEU A 74 8.04 -36.75 -18.97
CA LEU A 74 8.87 -37.60 -19.83
C LEU A 74 9.98 -36.81 -20.54
N LYS A 75 9.72 -35.55 -20.92
CA LYS A 75 10.73 -34.67 -21.52
C LYS A 75 11.75 -34.15 -20.51
N GLN A 76 11.35 -33.98 -19.26
CA GLN A 76 12.21 -33.53 -18.17
C GLN A 76 13.03 -34.67 -17.54
N GLY A 77 12.87 -35.93 -18.01
CA GLY A 77 13.64 -37.07 -17.51
C GLY A 77 13.41 -37.38 -16.03
N VAL A 78 12.31 -36.90 -15.45
CA VAL A 78 11.99 -37.14 -14.03
C VAL A 78 11.53 -38.59 -13.92
N SER A 79 12.41 -39.46 -13.40
CA SER A 79 12.05 -40.84 -13.05
C SER A 79 10.84 -40.83 -12.11
N ALA A 80 9.94 -41.80 -12.29
CA ALA A 80 8.74 -41.88 -11.49
C ALA A 80 9.14 -41.98 -9.99
N PRO A 81 8.40 -41.32 -9.07
CA PRO A 81 8.60 -41.53 -7.65
C PRO A 81 8.14 -42.96 -7.33
N GLY A 82 9.07 -43.91 -7.40
CA GLY A 82 8.79 -45.34 -7.31
C GLY A 82 9.88 -46.27 -7.85
N GLU A 83 11.13 -45.81 -7.90
CA GLU A 83 12.33 -46.65 -7.84
C GLU A 83 13.15 -46.26 -6.60
#